data_AF-A0A2D7JW02-F1
#
_entry.id   AF-A0A2D7JW02-F1
#
_cell.length_a   1.000
_cell.length_b   1.000
_cell.length_c   1.000
_cell.angle_alpha   90.00
_cell.angle_beta   90.00
_cell.angle_gamma   90.00
#
_symmetry.space_group_name_H-M   'P 1'
#
loop_
_entity.id
_entity.type
_entity.pdbx_description
1 polymer ?
#
loop_
_entity_poly.entity_id
_entity_poly.type
_entity_poly.pdbx_seq_one_letter_code
_entity_poly.pdbx_strand_id
1 'polypeptide(L)'
;MPSLVEYYTTQFGAEGTYGLGSIFPAIIGLIALVWMASLSLLVWRAAPKEMDNRFIAILLIAEGLKASYMIPSLLPADYFDWWWLSQYTILFRGSIFQTAHIISILMYLCFPIYFRVNILRFLYRPVL
;
A
#
# COMPACT_ATOMS: atom_id res chain seq x y z
N MET A 1 28.42 19.51 1.37
CA MET A 1 27.15 18.83 1.04
C MET A 1 27.48 17.36 0.96
N PRO A 2 26.89 16.53 1.82
CA PRO A 2 27.13 15.10 1.74
C PRO A 2 26.60 14.55 0.41
N SER A 3 27.29 13.55 -0.12
CA SER A 3 26.92 12.98 -1.41
C SER A 3 25.79 11.95 -1.27
N LEU A 4 25.06 11.67 -2.37
CA LEU A 4 24.09 10.57 -2.39
C LEU A 4 24.73 9.24 -2.01
N VAL A 5 25.98 9.03 -2.41
CA VAL A 5 26.77 7.83 -2.06
C VAL A 5 26.94 7.74 -0.55
N GLU A 6 27.33 8.84 0.09
CA GLU A 6 27.53 8.92 1.53
C GLU A 6 26.25 8.57 2.31
N TYR A 7 25.11 9.13 1.89
CA TYR A 7 23.80 8.79 2.47
C TYR A 7 23.52 7.28 2.45
N TYR A 8 23.61 6.65 1.27
CA TYR A 8 23.32 5.22 1.15
C TYR A 8 24.36 4.37 1.88
N THR A 9 25.63 4.77 1.89
CA THR A 9 26.66 4.04 2.67
C THR A 9 26.36 4.08 4.18
N THR A 10 25.87 5.21 4.70
CA THR A 10 25.47 5.33 6.11
C THR A 10 24.23 4.48 6.41
N GLN A 11 23.27 4.41 5.48
CA GLN A 11 22.09 3.55 5.62
C GLN A 11 22.45 2.05 5.67
N PHE A 12 23.49 1.62 4.96
CA PHE A 12 24.01 0.24 5.06
C PHE A 12 24.94 0.01 6.28
N GLY A 13 25.29 1.07 7.02
CA GLY A 13 26.07 0.99 8.24
C GLY A 13 25.22 0.67 9.49
N ALA A 14 25.86 0.74 10.66
CA ALA A 14 25.19 0.51 11.94
C ALA A 14 24.06 1.51 12.22
N GLU A 15 24.20 2.76 11.76
CA GLU A 15 23.21 3.83 11.95
C GLU A 15 21.89 3.53 11.21
N GLY A 16 21.95 3.00 9.99
CA GLY A 16 20.77 2.57 9.23
C GLY A 16 20.35 1.12 9.49
N THR A 17 20.81 0.52 10.60
CA THR A 17 20.57 -0.87 11.00
C THR A 17 20.86 -1.87 9.87
N TYR A 18 21.97 -1.66 9.17
CA TYR A 18 22.39 -2.47 8.01
C TYR A 18 21.34 -2.49 6.89
N GLY A 19 20.69 -1.36 6.61
CA GLY A 19 19.67 -1.19 5.57
C GLY A 19 18.26 -1.60 6.00
N LEU A 20 18.09 -2.20 7.19
CA LEU A 20 16.77 -2.61 7.70
C LEU A 20 15.92 -1.41 8.12
N GLY A 21 16.53 -0.26 8.40
CA GLY A 21 15.82 0.95 8.84
C GLY A 21 15.06 1.67 7.73
N SER A 22 15.43 1.44 6.46
CA SER A 22 14.91 2.24 5.34
C SER A 22 14.87 1.44 4.03
N ILE A 23 16.02 1.01 3.53
CA ILE A 23 16.19 0.44 2.20
C ILE A 23 15.39 -0.85 2.02
N PHE A 24 15.56 -1.84 2.90
CA PHE A 24 14.88 -3.12 2.77
C PHE A 24 13.35 -3.00 2.88
N PRO A 25 12.77 -2.32 3.90
CA PRO A 25 11.33 -2.07 3.96
C PRO A 25 10.79 -1.38 2.71
N ALA A 26 11.49 -0.39 2.17
CA ALA A 26 11.05 0.32 0.99
C ALA A 26 10.97 -0.58 -0.25
N ILE A 27 12.00 -1.41 -0.46
CA ILE A 27 12.04 -2.37 -1.58
C ILE A 27 10.92 -3.39 -1.43
N ILE A 28 10.70 -3.93 -0.23
CA ILE A 28 9.61 -4.88 0.04
C ILE A 28 8.26 -4.19 -0.22
N GLY A 29 8.07 -2.96 0.24
CA GLY A 29 6.86 -2.17 -0.03
C GLY A 29 6.62 -1.93 -1.51
N LEU A 30 7.67 -1.64 -2.28
CA LEU A 30 7.60 -1.50 -3.74
C LEU A 30 7.19 -2.80 -4.43
N ILE A 31 7.84 -3.92 -4.06
CA ILE A 31 7.50 -5.25 -4.58
C ILE A 31 6.06 -5.60 -4.25
N ALA A 32 5.63 -5.38 -3.00
CA ALA A 32 4.27 -5.64 -2.56
C ALA A 32 3.25 -4.78 -3.34
N LEU A 33 3.53 -3.50 -3.58
CA LEU A 33 2.65 -2.64 -4.38
C LEU A 33 2.51 -3.16 -5.80
N VAL A 34 3.63 -3.47 -6.47
CA VAL A 34 3.61 -3.99 -7.84
C VAL A 34 2.88 -5.33 -7.91
N TRP A 35 3.11 -6.20 -6.93
CA TRP A 35 2.47 -7.50 -6.83
C TRP A 35 0.96 -7.37 -6.66
N MET A 36 0.51 -6.55 -5.71
CA MET A 36 -0.92 -6.37 -5.41
C MET A 36 -1.65 -5.67 -6.57
N ALA A 37 -1.01 -4.69 -7.22
CA ALA A 37 -1.55 -4.07 -8.43
C ALA A 37 -1.67 -5.06 -9.59
N SER A 38 -0.66 -5.92 -9.76
CA SER A 38 -0.67 -6.97 -10.79
C SER A 38 -1.79 -7.99 -10.54
N LEU A 39 -1.92 -8.48 -9.29
CA LEU A 39 -3.01 -9.38 -8.91
C LEU A 39 -4.38 -8.72 -9.09
N SER A 40 -4.53 -7.44 -8.75
CA SER A 40 -5.77 -6.69 -8.97
C SER A 40 -6.16 -6.67 -10.45
N LEU A 41 -5.20 -6.38 -11.33
CA LEU A 41 -5.42 -6.40 -12.79
C LEU A 41 -5.81 -7.80 -13.30
N LEU A 42 -5.17 -8.85 -12.79
CA LEU A 42 -5.49 -10.23 -13.15
C LEU A 42 -6.90 -10.62 -12.69
N VAL A 43 -7.28 -10.31 -11.45
CA VAL A 43 -8.61 -10.59 -10.89
C VAL A 43 -9.69 -9.82 -11.65
N TRP A 44 -9.43 -8.55 -11.97
CA TRP A 44 -10.34 -7.74 -12.76
C TRP A 44 -10.55 -8.30 -14.17
N ARG A 45 -9.48 -8.77 -14.81
CA ARG A 45 -9.55 -9.39 -16.14
C ARG A 45 -10.16 -10.79 -16.15
N ALA A 46 -10.03 -11.56 -15.06
CA ALA A 46 -10.52 -12.92 -14.99
C ALA A 46 -12.06 -13.01 -15.10
N ALA A 47 -12.79 -12.11 -14.45
CA ALA A 47 -14.26 -12.03 -14.57
C ALA A 47 -14.75 -10.59 -14.31
N PRO A 48 -14.75 -9.70 -15.33
CA PRO A 48 -15.02 -8.28 -15.14
C PRO A 48 -16.49 -7.93 -14.83
N LYS A 49 -17.40 -8.88 -15.01
CA LYS A 49 -18.84 -8.73 -14.75
C LYS A 49 -19.25 -9.12 -13.33
N GLU A 50 -18.48 -9.98 -12.67
CA GLU A 50 -18.78 -10.43 -11.31
C GLU A 50 -18.41 -9.33 -10.30
N MET A 51 -19.37 -8.99 -9.42
CA MET A 51 -19.13 -7.95 -8.41
C MET A 51 -18.07 -8.37 -7.38
N ASP A 52 -17.98 -9.67 -7.08
CA ASP A 52 -17.02 -10.23 -6.13
C ASP A 52 -15.58 -10.00 -6.60
N ASN A 53 -15.31 -10.22 -7.88
CA ASN A 53 -13.99 -9.99 -8.48
C ASN A 53 -13.64 -8.51 -8.49
N ARG A 54 -14.62 -7.62 -8.79
CA ARG A 54 -14.40 -6.17 -8.72
C ARG A 54 -14.08 -5.72 -7.30
N PHE A 55 -14.80 -6.26 -6.32
CA PHE A 55 -14.57 -5.98 -4.92
C PHE A 55 -13.14 -6.40 -4.51
N ILE A 56 -12.73 -7.63 -4.82
CA ILE A 56 -11.37 -8.12 -4.51
C ILE A 56 -10.31 -7.27 -5.23
N ALA A 57 -10.52 -6.93 -6.50
CA ALA A 57 -9.56 -6.14 -7.26
C ALA A 57 -9.35 -4.74 -6.66
N ILE A 58 -10.41 -4.05 -6.24
CA ILE A 58 -10.29 -2.74 -5.58
C ILE A 58 -9.61 -2.88 -4.22
N LEU A 59 -9.96 -3.93 -3.45
CA LEU A 59 -9.33 -4.20 -2.15
C LEU A 59 -7.82 -4.42 -2.31
N LEU A 60 -7.40 -5.20 -3.31
CA LEU A 60 -5.99 -5.43 -3.62
C LEU A 60 -5.24 -4.13 -3.95
N ILE A 61 -5.85 -3.19 -4.68
CA ILE A 61 -5.26 -1.87 -4.93
C ILE A 61 -5.10 -1.10 -3.61
N ALA A 62 -6.13 -1.07 -2.76
CA ALA A 62 -6.06 -0.37 -1.48
C ALA A 62 -4.98 -0.98 -0.54
N GLU A 63 -4.87 -2.30 -0.50
CA GLU A 63 -3.81 -3.01 0.23
C GLU A 63 -2.41 -2.70 -0.34
N GLY A 64 -2.26 -2.71 -1.67
CA GLY A 64 -1.01 -2.34 -2.33
C GLY A 64 -0.59 -0.89 -2.03
N LEU A 65 -1.55 0.04 -2.05
CA LEU A 65 -1.32 1.44 -1.67
C LEU A 65 -0.95 1.59 -0.19
N LYS A 66 -1.41 0.74 0.72
CA LYS A 66 -0.92 0.75 2.10
C LYS A 66 0.55 0.34 2.18
N ALA A 67 0.96 -0.71 1.47
CA ALA A 67 2.36 -1.16 1.44
C ALA A 67 3.30 -0.07 0.89
N SER A 68 2.76 0.81 0.03
CA SER A 68 3.49 1.93 -0.54
C SER A 68 4.03 2.92 0.52
N TYR A 69 3.46 2.98 1.73
CA TYR A 69 3.94 3.81 2.83
C TYR A 69 5.45 3.69 3.10
N MET A 70 6.03 2.53 2.82
CA MET A 70 7.46 2.27 3.03
C MET A 70 8.34 2.84 1.91
N ILE A 71 7.82 3.02 0.69
CA ILE A 71 8.59 3.44 -0.50
C ILE A 71 9.35 4.75 -0.30
N PRO A 72 8.77 5.81 0.32
CA PRO A 72 9.49 7.07 0.50
C PRO A 72 10.73 6.97 1.39
N SER A 73 10.94 5.88 2.13
CA SER A 73 12.18 5.68 2.89
C SER A 73 13.42 5.41 2.02
N LEU A 74 13.27 5.15 0.71
CA LEU A 74 14.38 5.16 -0.24
C LEU A 74 14.90 6.57 -0.55
N LEU A 75 14.06 7.59 -0.36
CA LEU A 75 14.38 8.94 -0.77
C LEU A 75 15.09 9.67 0.38
N PRO A 76 16.23 10.34 0.14
CA PRO A 76 16.97 11.10 1.15
C PRO A 76 16.29 12.45 1.44
N ALA A 77 14.99 12.44 1.73
CA ALA A 77 14.16 13.62 1.83
C ALA A 77 14.54 14.55 3.00
N ASP A 78 15.08 13.99 4.08
CA ASP A 78 15.51 14.73 5.27
C ASP A 78 17.03 15.02 5.29
N TYR A 79 17.78 14.43 4.36
CA TYR A 79 19.24 14.55 4.29
C TYR A 79 19.70 15.67 3.35
N PHE A 80 18.86 16.05 2.39
CA PHE A 80 19.05 17.19 1.51
C PHE A 80 17.99 18.26 1.80
N ASP A 81 18.30 19.54 1.58
CA ASP A 81 17.36 20.67 1.67
C ASP A 81 16.31 20.68 0.53
N TRP A 82 15.83 19.52 0.12
CA TRP A 82 14.84 19.36 -0.94
C TRP A 82 13.43 19.40 -0.36
N TRP A 83 12.98 20.62 -0.07
CA TRP A 83 11.65 20.87 0.48
C TRP A 83 10.53 20.16 -0.30
N TRP A 84 10.57 20.22 -1.63
CA TRP A 84 9.58 19.58 -2.49
C TRP A 84 9.52 18.06 -2.28
N LEU A 85 10.68 17.39 -2.15
CA LEU A 85 10.78 15.94 -1.96
C LEU A 85 10.25 15.53 -0.58
N SER A 86 10.56 16.32 0.45
CA SER A 86 10.02 16.14 1.81
C SER A 86 8.50 16.26 1.83
N GLN A 87 7.92 17.26 1.17
CA GLN A 87 6.47 17.43 1.07
C GLN A 87 5.78 16.22 0.41
N TYR A 88 6.33 15.70 -0.71
CA TYR A 88 5.79 14.49 -1.34
C TYR A 88 5.89 13.27 -0.43
N THR A 89 7.00 13.10 0.27
CA THR A 89 7.24 11.97 1.19
C THR A 89 6.22 11.98 2.34
N ILE A 90 5.95 13.16 2.91
CA ILE A 90 4.96 13.36 3.97
C ILE A 90 3.55 13.10 3.46
N LEU A 91 3.19 13.64 2.29
CA LEU A 91 1.86 13.42 1.68
C LEU A 91 1.60 11.94 1.42
N PHE A 92 2.61 11.22 0.92
CA PHE A 92 2.52 9.80 0.60
C PHE A 92 2.35 8.96 1.88
N ARG A 93 3.14 9.26 2.93
CA ARG A 93 3.06 8.59 4.23
C ARG A 93 1.81 8.92 5.03
N GLY A 94 1.30 10.14 4.90
CA GLY A 94 0.12 10.61 5.60
C GLY A 94 -1.15 10.29 4.81
N SER A 95 -1.49 11.15 3.87
CA SER A 95 -2.79 11.14 3.19
C SER A 95 -3.06 9.87 2.41
N ILE A 96 -2.13 9.44 1.55
CA ILE A 96 -2.37 8.26 0.68
C ILE A 96 -2.50 6.99 1.52
N PHE A 97 -1.60 6.78 2.47
CA PHE A 97 -1.68 5.65 3.39
C PHE A 97 -2.98 5.65 4.21
N GLN A 98 -3.33 6.78 4.84
CA GLN A 98 -4.54 6.89 5.66
C GLN A 98 -5.81 6.66 4.84
N THR A 99 -5.91 7.25 3.65
CA THR A 99 -7.05 7.05 2.75
C THR A 99 -7.16 5.58 2.33
N ALA A 100 -6.05 4.95 1.91
CA ALA A 100 -6.03 3.54 1.56
C ALA A 100 -6.41 2.63 2.74
N HIS A 101 -6.01 3.00 3.96
CA HIS A 101 -6.33 2.29 5.18
C HIS A 101 -7.82 2.37 5.54
N ILE A 102 -8.41 3.56 5.50
CA ILE A 102 -9.84 3.76 5.76
C ILE A 102 -10.69 3.00 4.72
N ILE A 103 -10.33 3.10 3.43
CA ILE A 103 -11.04 2.38 2.36
C ILE A 103 -10.97 0.87 2.58
N SER A 104 -9.77 0.34 2.86
CA SER A 104 -9.56 -1.09 3.13
C SER A 104 -10.41 -1.58 4.31
N ILE A 105 -10.45 -0.86 5.43
CA ILE A 105 -11.29 -1.19 6.59
C ILE A 105 -12.78 -1.22 6.20
N LEU A 106 -13.24 -0.19 5.48
CA LEU A 106 -14.63 -0.07 5.08
C LEU A 106 -15.02 -1.22 4.13
N MET A 107 -14.13 -1.59 3.23
CA MET A 107 -14.31 -2.75 2.36
C MET A 107 -14.36 -4.06 3.15
N TYR A 108 -13.45 -4.31 4.11
CA TYR A 108 -13.52 -5.51 4.95
C TYR A 108 -14.84 -5.62 5.72
N LEU A 109 -15.40 -4.50 6.15
CA LEU A 109 -16.72 -4.47 6.79
C LEU A 109 -17.84 -4.84 5.80
N CYS A 110 -17.71 -4.45 4.53
CA CYS A 110 -18.63 -4.81 3.45
C CYS A 110 -18.42 -6.23 2.89
N PHE A 111 -17.28 -6.89 3.16
CA PHE A 111 -16.97 -8.25 2.72
C PHE A 111 -18.14 -9.25 2.93
N PRO A 112 -18.74 -9.36 4.13
CA PRO A 112 -19.84 -10.31 4.35
C PRO A 112 -21.12 -10.00 3.55
N ILE A 113 -21.33 -8.74 3.15
CA ILE A 113 -22.47 -8.32 2.33
C ILE A 113 -22.27 -8.79 0.89
N TYR A 114 -21.07 -8.60 0.34
CA TYR A 114 -20.75 -8.98 -1.04
C TYR A 114 -20.68 -10.49 -1.21
N PHE A 115 -19.94 -11.19 -0.34
CA PHE A 115 -19.75 -12.64 -0.44
C PHE A 115 -20.89 -13.49 0.14
N ARG A 116 -21.98 -12.86 0.60
CA ARG A 116 -23.18 -13.52 1.13
C ARG A 116 -22.85 -14.65 2.11
N VAL A 117 -22.01 -14.38 3.10
CA VAL A 117 -21.57 -15.39 4.07
C VAL A 117 -22.77 -15.92 4.86
N ASN A 118 -22.95 -17.25 4.92
CA ASN A 118 -24.14 -17.89 5.50
C ASN A 118 -24.38 -17.55 6.99
N ILE A 119 -23.33 -17.29 7.77
CA ILE A 119 -23.45 -16.87 9.18
C ILE A 119 -24.01 -15.44 9.34
N LEU A 120 -23.81 -14.57 8.35
CA LEU A 120 -24.25 -13.17 8.38
C LEU A 120 -25.45 -12.92 7.46
N ARG A 121 -26.26 -13.96 7.22
CA ARG A 121 -27.46 -13.91 6.38
C ARG A 121 -28.52 -12.90 6.84
N PHE A 122 -28.40 -12.37 8.05
CA PHE A 122 -29.25 -11.28 8.54
C PHE A 122 -28.88 -9.91 7.95
N LEU A 123 -27.64 -9.72 7.49
CA LEU A 123 -27.14 -8.43 6.98
C LEU A 123 -27.59 -8.16 5.53
N TYR A 124 -27.98 -9.21 4.80
CA TYR A 124 -28.52 -9.12 3.46
C TYR A 124 -29.84 -9.88 3.39
N ARG A 125 -30.96 -9.20 3.10
CA ARG A 125 -32.20 -9.93 2.79
C ARG A 125 -32.03 -10.62 1.44
N PRO A 126 -32.35 -11.92 1.31
CA PRO A 126 -32.51 -12.51 -0.02
C PRO A 126 -33.62 -11.72 -0.71
N VAL A 127 -33.27 -11.01 -1.79
CA VAL A 127 -34.28 -10.52 -2.72
C VAL A 127 -34.85 -11.77 -3.37
N LEU A 128 -36.15 -11.97 -3.15
CA LEU A 128 -36.97 -13.09 -3.65
C LEU A 128 -36.67 -13.42 -5.11
#